data_AF-A0A0F0LS24-F1
#
_entry.id   AF-A0A0F0LS24-F1
#
_cell.length_a   1.000
_cell.length_b   1.000
_cell.length_c   1.000
_cell.angle_alpha   90.00
_cell.angle_beta   90.00
_cell.angle_gamma   90.00
#
_symmetry.space_group_name_H-M   'P 1'
#
loop_
_entity.id
_entity.type
_entity.pdbx_description
1 polymer ?
#
loop_
_entity_poly.entity_id
_entity_poly.type
_entity_poly.pdbx_seq_one_letter_code
_entity_poly.pdbx_strand_id
1 'polypeptide(L)'
;MFRSSMNPSDARNEQGVALVLVVFVMLIGLIAASAIAAAIFFVINGNATNKSNTQAFIAAESGRDAALANVLKNCSLVTRNLIGGGGTAPFYDASVDKCPNTPDPGGPPYKSTFTITSTGFDLSGAKTKVTSQYIRNFTSGIVGGQVAYFDGSFTLTHSQYSGDLVIRSGNYNCTTSKSTIDGDLWVLGGSDGTNGGNVTLSQGCTVTGSIYAAGSVTFGQTSDTVGGSVIAAHDVTISTNGFTIGAADPAVKGGIHAGGAINFTNAKSGTIAGDVLAGGTYTASAGVTIGGSAKGGVAPSPAVFSPTLQDVYAQSAWVDLSTARAPWGSGVDWRTPSSCTADVTALLQTPPAAGKTQIGLDYSACSSAVVVAINGPGKKPGNYVLNYDTVVLVPAAASMDVVLGGSPGPAAGTKTQLFFIHGDPTVNAQPDCSTNVGWAGDGISVPSTMGSGLNLMFYSACGVGKIAGNANPFTGQFYAGGAGQTGWVQPVFTCQPMKWETAEATSFIDIGCEVGKAGGSGTPSPPQPQIPFLTSQAEQ
;
A
#
# COMPACT_ATOMS: atom_id res chain seq x y z
N MET A 1 -87.64 -69.13 33.71
CA MET A 1 -87.63 -70.31 34.60
C MET A 1 -86.70 -71.36 33.98
N PHE A 2 -85.41 -71.30 34.26
CA PHE A 2 -84.47 -72.41 34.06
C PHE A 2 -83.40 -72.27 35.16
N ARG A 3 -83.54 -73.08 36.21
CA ARG A 3 -82.46 -73.39 37.14
C ARG A 3 -81.60 -74.45 36.45
N SER A 4 -80.31 -74.19 36.32
CA SER A 4 -79.32 -75.25 36.16
C SER A 4 -78.38 -75.18 37.35
N SER A 5 -78.25 -76.31 38.05
CA SER A 5 -77.38 -76.51 39.19
C SER A 5 -76.28 -77.48 38.76
N MET A 6 -75.01 -77.10 38.94
CA MET A 6 -73.79 -77.92 38.94
C MET A 6 -72.62 -76.93 39.15
N ASN A 7 -71.54 -77.18 39.89
CA ASN A 7 -71.13 -78.18 40.88
C ASN A 7 -69.85 -77.59 41.53
N PRO A 8 -69.64 -77.58 42.85
CA PRO A 8 -68.47 -76.95 43.46
C PRO A 8 -67.34 -77.98 43.66
N SER A 9 -66.56 -78.28 42.62
CA SER A 9 -65.35 -79.11 42.77
C SER A 9 -64.13 -78.70 41.96
N ASP A 10 -64.22 -77.74 41.04
CA ASP A 10 -63.06 -77.31 40.22
C ASP A 10 -62.28 -76.09 40.76
N ALA A 11 -62.73 -75.49 41.87
CA ALA A 11 -62.14 -74.27 42.42
C ALA A 11 -60.73 -74.42 43.02
N ARG A 12 -60.16 -75.63 43.12
CA ARG A 12 -58.82 -75.85 43.71
C ARG A 12 -57.67 -75.92 42.69
N ASN A 13 -57.92 -76.28 41.42
CA ASN A 13 -56.88 -76.28 40.38
C ASN A 13 -56.78 -74.94 39.62
N GLU A 14 -57.83 -74.11 39.65
CA GLU A 14 -57.78 -72.78 39.03
C GLU A 14 -56.96 -71.77 39.85
N GLN A 15 -56.81 -71.97 41.17
CA GLN A 15 -56.05 -71.06 42.03
C GLN A 15 -54.54 -71.08 41.74
N GLY A 16 -53.98 -72.23 41.34
CA GLY A 16 -52.57 -72.35 40.96
C GLY A 16 -52.27 -71.74 39.58
N VAL A 17 -53.14 -71.99 38.60
CA VAL A 17 -53.01 -71.44 37.24
C VAL A 17 -53.22 -69.94 37.22
N ALA A 18 -54.19 -69.43 37.99
CA ALA A 18 -54.41 -67.99 38.14
C ALA A 18 -53.20 -67.28 38.76
N LEU A 19 -52.54 -67.88 39.77
CA LEU A 19 -51.32 -67.32 40.36
C LEU A 19 -50.17 -67.28 39.35
N VAL A 20 -49.96 -68.35 38.58
CA VAL A 20 -48.90 -68.41 37.56
C VAL A 20 -49.16 -67.39 36.44
N LEU A 21 -50.41 -67.23 35.99
CA LEU A 21 -50.79 -66.21 35.01
C LEU A 21 -50.53 -64.79 35.53
N VAL A 22 -50.89 -64.51 36.79
CA VAL A 22 -50.62 -63.20 37.41
C VAL A 22 -49.12 -62.94 37.51
N VAL A 23 -48.31 -63.93 37.90
CA VAL A 23 -46.85 -63.79 37.95
C VAL A 23 -46.26 -63.57 36.54
N PHE A 24 -46.78 -64.25 35.52
CA PHE A 24 -46.30 -64.09 34.14
C PHE A 24 -46.66 -62.70 33.58
N VAL A 25 -47.86 -62.21 33.85
CA VAL A 25 -48.30 -60.86 33.48
C VAL A 25 -47.49 -59.80 34.25
N MET A 26 -47.20 -60.02 35.53
CA MET A 26 -46.32 -59.14 36.30
C MET A 26 -44.88 -59.15 35.78
N LEU A 27 -44.35 -60.30 35.35
CA LEU A 27 -43.01 -60.42 34.76
C LEU A 27 -42.93 -59.71 33.40
N ILE A 28 -43.91 -59.91 32.51
CA ILE A 28 -44.00 -59.21 31.23
C ILE A 28 -44.16 -57.70 31.46
N GLY A 29 -45.00 -57.31 32.43
CA GLY A 29 -45.16 -55.92 32.84
C GLY A 29 -43.85 -55.30 33.33
N LEU A 30 -43.06 -56.05 34.10
CA LEU A 30 -41.74 -55.62 34.57
C LEU A 30 -40.73 -55.47 33.42
N ILE A 31 -40.72 -56.39 32.45
CA ILE A 31 -39.85 -56.33 31.26
C ILE A 31 -40.23 -55.15 30.36
N ALA A 32 -41.52 -54.93 30.14
CA ALA A 32 -41.99 -53.78 29.35
C ALA A 32 -41.66 -52.45 30.05
N ALA A 33 -41.86 -52.37 31.36
CA ALA A 33 -41.53 -51.18 32.15
C ALA A 33 -40.01 -50.90 32.14
N SER A 34 -39.16 -51.94 32.25
CA SER A 34 -37.71 -51.76 32.22
C SER A 34 -37.18 -51.35 30.84
N ALA A 35 -37.77 -51.86 29.75
CA ALA A 35 -37.44 -51.45 28.39
C ALA A 35 -37.82 -49.98 28.11
N ILE A 36 -39.00 -49.54 28.55
CA ILE A 36 -39.43 -48.14 28.44
C ILE A 36 -38.51 -47.23 29.27
N ALA A 37 -38.18 -47.63 30.50
CA ALA A 37 -37.25 -46.89 31.33
C ALA A 37 -35.87 -46.77 30.67
N ALA A 38 -35.32 -47.84 30.11
CA ALA A 38 -34.05 -47.83 29.39
C ALA A 38 -34.08 -46.90 28.16
N ALA A 39 -35.15 -46.94 27.37
CA ALA A 39 -35.32 -46.04 26.23
C ALA A 39 -35.36 -44.56 26.65
N ILE A 40 -36.05 -44.24 27.74
CA ILE A 40 -36.06 -42.89 28.33
C ILE A 40 -34.65 -42.48 28.77
N PHE A 41 -33.88 -43.37 29.42
CA PHE A 41 -32.49 -43.09 29.80
C PHE A 41 -31.60 -42.81 28.58
N PHE A 42 -31.72 -43.58 27.49
CA PHE A 42 -30.97 -43.33 26.26
C PHE A 42 -31.33 -41.99 25.60
N VAL A 43 -32.61 -41.63 25.55
CA VAL A 43 -33.07 -40.34 24.99
C VAL A 43 -32.62 -39.18 25.87
N ILE A 44 -32.72 -39.29 27.19
CA ILE A 44 -32.24 -38.27 28.13
C ILE A 44 -30.73 -38.07 27.98
N ASN A 45 -29.96 -39.17 27.93
CA ASN A 45 -28.51 -39.10 27.74
C ASN A 45 -28.13 -38.52 26.37
N GLY A 46 -28.83 -38.90 25.30
CA GLY A 46 -28.62 -38.33 23.96
C GLY A 46 -28.91 -36.83 23.91
N ASN A 47 -30.02 -36.39 24.51
CA ASN A 47 -30.37 -34.97 24.60
C ASN A 47 -29.37 -34.19 25.48
N ALA A 48 -28.87 -34.79 26.56
CA ALA A 48 -27.85 -34.19 27.41
C ALA A 48 -26.53 -34.00 26.64
N THR A 49 -26.07 -35.02 25.90
CA THR A 49 -24.86 -34.94 25.06
C THR A 49 -25.01 -33.93 23.92
N ASN A 50 -26.16 -33.90 23.24
CA ASN A 50 -26.41 -32.93 22.18
C ASN A 50 -26.42 -31.49 22.72
N LYS A 51 -27.11 -31.25 23.84
CA LYS A 51 -27.11 -29.95 24.52
C LYS A 51 -25.69 -29.54 24.92
N SER A 52 -24.93 -30.47 25.46
CA SER A 52 -23.54 -30.29 25.88
C SER A 52 -22.62 -29.88 24.72
N ASN A 53 -22.68 -30.61 23.60
CA ASN A 53 -21.92 -30.29 22.39
C ASN A 53 -22.33 -28.95 21.76
N THR A 54 -23.64 -28.65 21.71
CA THR A 54 -24.12 -27.36 21.21
C THR A 54 -23.64 -26.20 22.08
N GLN A 55 -23.63 -26.37 23.40
CA GLN A 55 -23.12 -25.35 24.32
C GLN A 55 -21.60 -25.16 24.17
N ALA A 56 -20.84 -26.24 23.98
CA ALA A 56 -19.41 -26.16 23.69
C ALA A 56 -19.14 -25.47 22.34
N PHE A 57 -19.91 -25.76 21.29
CA PHE A 57 -19.79 -25.09 19.98
C PHE A 57 -20.10 -23.59 20.07
N ILE A 58 -21.22 -23.22 20.71
CA ILE A 58 -21.59 -21.80 20.90
C ILE A 58 -20.51 -21.05 21.68
N ALA A 59 -19.92 -21.69 22.70
CA ALA A 59 -18.81 -21.10 23.44
C ALA A 59 -17.57 -20.90 22.55
N ALA A 60 -17.24 -21.86 21.67
CA ALA A 60 -16.13 -21.75 20.72
C ALA A 60 -16.35 -20.62 19.70
N GLU A 61 -17.55 -20.50 19.13
CA GLU A 61 -17.92 -19.39 18.24
C GLU A 61 -17.82 -18.03 18.94
N SER A 62 -18.33 -17.95 20.18
CA SER A 62 -18.24 -16.74 21.01
C SER A 62 -16.79 -16.36 21.31
N GLY A 63 -15.92 -17.37 21.54
CA GLY A 63 -14.50 -17.16 21.75
C GLY A 63 -13.76 -16.68 20.52
N ARG A 64 -14.13 -17.18 19.34
CA ARG A 64 -13.64 -16.67 18.05
C ARG A 64 -13.99 -15.19 17.89
N ASP A 65 -15.24 -14.81 18.14
CA ASP A 65 -15.71 -13.43 17.96
C ASP A 65 -15.06 -12.47 18.96
N ALA A 66 -14.91 -12.90 20.21
CA ALA A 66 -14.19 -12.13 21.22
C ALA A 66 -12.70 -11.98 20.90
N ALA A 67 -12.05 -13.02 20.37
CA ALA A 67 -10.67 -12.94 19.90
C ALA A 67 -10.55 -11.98 18.70
N LEU A 68 -11.47 -12.05 17.74
CA LEU A 68 -11.50 -11.15 16.59
C LEU A 68 -11.69 -9.69 17.04
N ALA A 69 -12.62 -9.42 17.95
CA ALA A 69 -12.83 -8.08 18.51
C ALA A 69 -11.59 -7.55 19.23
N ASN A 70 -10.87 -8.40 19.97
CA ASN A 70 -9.61 -8.03 20.63
C ASN A 70 -8.49 -7.73 19.62
N VAL A 71 -8.38 -8.54 18.56
CA VAL A 71 -7.46 -8.31 17.44
C VAL A 71 -7.76 -6.96 16.78
N LEU A 72 -9.03 -6.65 16.54
CA LEU A 72 -9.46 -5.38 15.96
C LEU A 72 -9.18 -4.16 16.85
N LYS A 73 -9.29 -4.32 18.18
CA LYS A 73 -9.17 -3.20 19.12
C LYS A 73 -7.72 -2.85 19.49
N ASN A 74 -6.94 -3.85 19.88
CA ASN A 74 -5.61 -3.63 20.49
C ASN A 74 -4.50 -4.47 19.83
N CYS A 75 -4.86 -5.43 18.98
CA CYS A 75 -3.92 -6.36 18.36
C CYS A 75 -2.88 -6.93 19.35
N SER A 76 -3.38 -7.34 20.51
CA SER A 76 -2.60 -8.10 21.48
C SER A 76 -2.71 -9.57 21.11
N LEU A 77 -1.58 -10.27 21.01
CA LEU A 77 -1.56 -11.74 20.97
C LEU A 77 -2.32 -12.26 22.20
N VAL A 78 -3.50 -12.81 21.97
CA VAL A 78 -4.26 -13.48 23.02
C VAL A 78 -3.77 -14.92 23.02
N THR A 79 -2.95 -15.30 23.99
CA THR A 79 -2.51 -16.69 24.12
C THR A 79 -3.49 -17.52 24.95
N ARG A 80 -4.34 -16.84 25.74
CA ARG A 80 -5.44 -17.41 26.53
C ARG A 80 -6.29 -16.30 27.14
N ASN A 81 -7.57 -16.21 26.80
CA ASN A 81 -8.55 -15.41 27.54
C ASN A 81 -9.72 -16.31 27.94
N LEU A 82 -9.73 -16.73 29.20
CA LEU A 82 -10.91 -17.32 29.82
C LEU A 82 -11.91 -16.19 30.09
N ILE A 83 -12.92 -16.05 29.22
CA ILE A 83 -14.04 -15.13 29.46
C ILE A 83 -15.27 -16.01 29.71
N GLY A 84 -15.76 -15.95 30.94
CA GLY A 84 -16.72 -16.92 31.48
C GLY A 84 -16.23 -17.40 32.84
N GLY A 85 -16.37 -16.55 33.86
CA GLY A 85 -15.90 -16.84 35.21
C GLY A 85 -16.72 -17.96 35.87
N GLY A 86 -16.01 -18.90 36.53
CA GLY A 86 -16.51 -19.57 37.73
C GLY A 86 -17.33 -20.85 37.58
N GLY A 87 -17.22 -21.60 36.48
CA GLY A 87 -17.76 -22.98 36.40
C GLY A 87 -19.30 -23.09 36.45
N THR A 88 -20.02 -22.00 36.19
CA THR A 88 -21.50 -21.94 36.18
C THR A 88 -22.09 -21.60 34.80
N ALA A 89 -21.26 -21.30 33.82
CA ALA A 89 -21.63 -21.11 32.42
C ALA A 89 -20.58 -21.75 31.49
N PRO A 90 -20.93 -22.06 30.23
CA PRO A 90 -19.96 -22.42 29.20
C PRO A 90 -18.86 -21.35 29.09
N PHE A 91 -17.64 -21.79 28.81
CA PHE A 91 -16.47 -20.93 28.71
C PHE A 91 -15.65 -21.30 27.48
N TYR A 92 -14.74 -20.43 27.07
CA TYR A 92 -13.87 -20.71 25.94
C TYR A 92 -12.41 -20.38 26.25
N ASP A 93 -11.53 -21.03 25.52
CA ASP A 93 -10.13 -20.68 25.36
C ASP A 93 -9.92 -20.28 23.91
N ALA A 94 -9.50 -19.05 23.65
CA ALA A 94 -9.25 -18.55 22.30
C ALA A 94 -7.82 -18.03 22.18
N SER A 95 -7.18 -18.38 21.06
CA SER A 95 -5.85 -17.92 20.71
C SER A 95 -5.77 -17.40 19.27
N VAL A 96 -4.79 -16.52 19.05
CA VAL A 96 -4.49 -15.95 17.73
C VAL A 96 -3.02 -16.23 17.42
N ASP A 97 -2.74 -16.77 16.24
CA ASP A 97 -1.39 -17.16 15.83
C ASP A 97 -0.45 -15.96 15.63
N LYS A 98 -0.96 -14.89 15.03
CA LYS A 98 -0.25 -13.63 14.84
C LYS A 98 -1.18 -12.43 14.79
N CYS A 99 -0.59 -11.27 15.06
CA CYS A 99 -1.23 -9.98 14.99
C CYS A 99 -1.25 -9.45 13.54
N PRO A 100 -2.42 -9.23 12.91
CA PRO A 100 -2.51 -8.74 11.53
C PRO A 100 -2.41 -7.21 11.44
N ASN A 101 -1.45 -6.62 12.15
CA ASN A 101 -1.20 -5.17 12.12
C ASN A 101 -0.13 -4.76 11.10
N THR A 102 0.64 -5.72 10.61
CA THR A 102 1.61 -5.53 9.56
C THR A 102 1.24 -6.42 8.38
N PRO A 103 1.35 -5.94 7.13
CA PRO A 103 1.25 -6.79 5.95
C PRO A 103 2.23 -7.95 6.05
N ASP A 104 1.84 -9.11 5.51
CA ASP A 104 2.75 -10.20 5.24
C ASP A 104 3.78 -9.73 4.18
N PRO A 105 5.04 -10.17 4.25
CA PRO A 105 6.05 -9.81 3.25
C PRO A 105 5.62 -10.29 1.86
N GLY A 106 5.60 -9.40 0.84
CA GLY A 106 5.15 -9.79 -0.50
C GLY A 106 4.70 -8.70 -1.47
N GLY A 107 4.84 -7.41 -1.14
CA GLY A 107 4.40 -6.31 -2.02
C GLY A 107 2.86 -6.16 -2.08
N PRO A 108 2.36 -5.16 -2.83
CA PRO A 108 0.93 -4.93 -2.98
C PRO A 108 0.23 -6.06 -3.75
N PRO A 109 -1.04 -6.42 -3.42
CA PRO A 109 -1.87 -5.84 -2.38
C PRO A 109 -1.41 -6.29 -0.98
N TYR A 110 -1.22 -5.32 -0.09
CA TYR A 110 -0.81 -5.57 1.30
C TYR A 110 -1.90 -6.35 2.05
N LYS A 111 -1.62 -7.60 2.39
CA LYS A 111 -2.54 -8.51 3.09
C LYS A 111 -1.86 -9.07 4.33
N SER A 112 -2.62 -9.35 5.39
CA SER A 112 -2.16 -10.21 6.48
C SER A 112 -3.17 -11.32 6.72
N THR A 113 -2.68 -12.55 6.72
CA THR A 113 -3.51 -13.74 6.96
C THR A 113 -3.29 -14.24 8.38
N PHE A 114 -4.31 -14.29 9.23
CA PHE A 114 -4.16 -14.75 10.62
C PHE A 114 -5.22 -15.81 10.96
N THR A 115 -4.91 -16.65 11.95
CA THR A 115 -5.75 -17.76 12.39
C THR A 115 -6.20 -17.54 13.82
N ILE A 116 -7.51 -17.63 14.04
CA ILE A 116 -8.10 -17.70 15.37
C ILE A 116 -8.44 -19.16 15.66
N THR A 117 -7.94 -19.68 16.77
CA THR A 117 -8.32 -21.00 17.29
C THR A 117 -9.10 -20.80 18.57
N SER A 118 -10.36 -21.24 18.63
CA SER A 118 -11.17 -21.21 19.85
C SER A 118 -11.66 -22.59 20.23
N THR A 119 -11.46 -22.97 21.48
CA THR A 119 -12.02 -24.18 22.09
C THR A 119 -13.08 -23.76 23.08
N GLY A 120 -14.32 -24.16 22.85
CA GLY A 120 -15.42 -23.97 23.78
C GLY A 120 -15.60 -25.20 24.66
N PHE A 121 -16.01 -24.94 25.89
CA PHE A 121 -16.19 -25.93 26.94
C PHE A 121 -17.57 -25.73 27.54
N ASP A 122 -18.33 -26.81 27.65
CA ASP A 122 -19.54 -26.81 28.45
C ASP A 122 -19.23 -27.11 29.93
N LEU A 123 -20.26 -27.18 30.77
CA LEU A 123 -20.11 -27.48 32.19
C LEU A 123 -19.85 -28.97 32.48
N SER A 124 -20.19 -29.86 31.54
CA SER A 124 -19.98 -31.31 31.70
C SER A 124 -18.62 -31.79 31.20
N GLY A 125 -17.83 -30.90 30.59
CA GLY A 125 -16.49 -31.17 30.07
C GLY A 125 -16.43 -31.51 28.58
N ALA A 126 -17.55 -31.45 27.86
CA ALA A 126 -17.55 -31.51 26.40
C ALA A 126 -16.81 -30.31 25.82
N LYS A 127 -16.15 -30.57 24.69
CA LYS A 127 -15.25 -29.61 24.05
C LYS A 127 -15.52 -29.59 22.56
N THR A 128 -15.50 -28.41 21.99
CA THR A 128 -15.57 -28.20 20.55
C THR A 128 -14.52 -27.20 20.16
N LYS A 129 -13.74 -27.49 19.11
CA LYS A 129 -12.69 -26.60 18.64
C LYS A 129 -13.07 -26.04 17.27
N VAL A 130 -13.07 -24.72 17.17
CA VAL A 130 -13.25 -23.97 15.93
C VAL A 130 -11.93 -23.32 15.55
N THR A 131 -11.47 -23.55 14.33
CA THR A 131 -10.31 -22.88 13.73
C THR A 131 -10.78 -22.05 12.56
N SER A 132 -10.48 -20.75 12.56
CA SER A 132 -10.96 -19.79 11.58
C SER A 132 -9.80 -18.99 11.03
N GLN A 133 -9.67 -18.94 9.70
CA GLN A 133 -8.68 -18.11 9.02
C GLN A 133 -9.32 -16.83 8.51
N TYR A 134 -8.62 -15.72 8.73
CA TYR A 134 -9.03 -14.40 8.31
C TYR A 134 -7.96 -13.79 7.41
N ILE A 135 -8.38 -13.07 6.38
CA ILE A 135 -7.52 -12.17 5.63
C ILE A 135 -7.91 -10.74 5.97
N ARG A 136 -6.93 -9.95 6.42
CA ARG A 136 -7.06 -8.51 6.54
C ARG A 136 -6.38 -7.86 5.37
N ASN A 137 -7.15 -7.16 4.55
CA ASN A 137 -6.58 -6.24 3.57
C ASN A 137 -6.16 -4.98 4.32
N PHE A 138 -4.95 -4.53 4.03
CA PHE A 138 -4.59 -3.16 4.32
C PHE A 138 -5.00 -2.38 3.09
N THR A 139 -5.93 -1.44 3.25
CA THR A 139 -5.78 -0.25 2.43
C THR A 139 -4.43 0.29 2.82
N SER A 140 -3.51 0.32 1.87
CA SER A 140 -2.38 1.21 2.01
C SER A 140 -3.02 2.54 2.44
N GLY A 141 -2.82 2.90 3.70
CA GLY A 141 -2.77 4.29 4.07
C GLY A 141 -1.57 4.70 3.28
N ILE A 142 -1.83 5.12 2.05
CA ILE A 142 -0.81 5.48 1.10
C ILE A 142 -0.24 6.71 1.75
N VAL A 143 0.79 6.45 2.54
CA VAL A 143 1.91 7.34 2.57
C VAL A 143 2.19 7.57 1.10
N GLY A 144 1.92 8.80 0.67
CA GLY A 144 2.23 9.21 -0.68
C GLY A 144 3.70 8.94 -0.94
N GLY A 145 4.11 9.15 -2.16
CA GLY A 145 5.44 8.74 -2.53
C GLY A 145 5.48 7.32 -3.03
N GLN A 146 4.46 7.01 -3.82
CA GLN A 146 4.78 6.46 -5.10
C GLN A 146 5.25 7.66 -5.97
N VAL A 147 6.48 8.06 -5.59
CA VAL A 147 7.27 9.20 -6.08
C VAL A 147 7.62 8.93 -7.52
N ALA A 148 8.02 9.95 -8.26
CA ALA A 148 8.60 9.72 -9.55
C ALA A 148 9.76 8.71 -9.43
N TYR A 149 9.53 7.47 -9.88
CA TYR A 149 10.49 6.40 -9.71
C TYR A 149 11.67 6.70 -10.62
N PHE A 150 12.84 6.91 -10.01
CA PHE A 150 14.12 7.02 -10.71
C PHE A 150 15.08 5.98 -10.16
N ASP A 151 15.35 4.98 -10.99
CA ASP A 151 16.50 4.11 -10.78
C ASP A 151 17.72 4.75 -11.47
N GLY A 152 18.73 5.11 -10.69
CA GLY A 152 19.95 5.76 -11.15
C GLY A 152 20.08 7.23 -10.76
N SER A 153 21.17 7.86 -11.24
CA SER A 153 21.48 9.24 -10.87
C SER A 153 20.51 10.23 -11.50
N PHE A 154 20.05 11.20 -10.70
CA PHE A 154 19.15 12.25 -11.13
C PHE A 154 19.89 13.59 -11.16
N THR A 155 19.77 14.29 -12.29
CA THR A 155 20.29 15.66 -12.41
C THR A 155 19.13 16.61 -12.64
N LEU A 156 18.90 17.51 -11.68
CA LEU A 156 17.88 18.54 -11.85
C LEU A 156 18.43 19.63 -12.77
N THR A 157 17.92 19.68 -13.99
CA THR A 157 18.35 20.61 -15.04
C THR A 157 17.41 21.82 -15.20
N HIS A 158 16.35 21.93 -14.40
CA HIS A 158 15.37 23.02 -14.52
C HIS A 158 14.73 23.43 -13.19
N SER A 159 13.91 24.50 -13.25
CA SER A 159 13.58 25.40 -12.14
C SER A 159 12.67 24.85 -11.04
N GLN A 160 11.78 23.88 -11.27
CA GLN A 160 10.80 23.52 -10.23
C GLN A 160 10.26 22.08 -10.30
N TYR A 161 10.25 21.41 -9.14
CA TYR A 161 9.59 20.15 -8.81
C TYR A 161 8.71 20.41 -7.59
N SER A 162 7.50 19.86 -7.53
CA SER A 162 6.61 19.97 -6.37
C SER A 162 6.11 18.58 -5.95
N GLY A 163 6.28 18.27 -4.66
CA GLY A 163 6.18 16.94 -4.05
C GLY A 163 7.52 16.46 -3.48
N ASP A 164 7.50 15.29 -2.84
CA ASP A 164 8.73 14.64 -2.37
C ASP A 164 9.45 13.94 -3.53
N LEU A 165 10.77 14.08 -3.61
CA LEU A 165 11.62 13.41 -4.60
C LEU A 165 12.41 12.26 -3.95
N VAL A 166 12.32 11.05 -4.49
CA VAL A 166 12.99 9.84 -4.01
C VAL A 166 13.84 9.28 -5.14
N ILE A 167 15.14 9.18 -4.88
CA ILE A 167 16.14 8.61 -5.77
C ILE A 167 16.61 7.31 -5.16
N ARG A 168 16.21 6.19 -5.75
CA ARG A 168 16.40 4.87 -5.13
C ARG A 168 17.82 4.40 -5.20
N SER A 169 18.53 4.70 -6.28
CA SER A 169 19.94 4.37 -6.50
C SER A 169 20.63 5.56 -7.16
N GLY A 170 21.96 5.67 -7.05
CA GLY A 170 22.72 6.79 -7.63
C GLY A 170 22.69 8.07 -6.79
N ASN A 171 23.04 9.20 -7.40
CA ASN A 171 23.23 10.48 -6.74
C ASN A 171 22.21 11.52 -7.23
N TYR A 172 21.94 12.52 -6.39
CA TYR A 172 21.26 13.75 -6.80
C TYR A 172 22.27 14.85 -7.07
N ASN A 173 22.19 15.47 -8.24
CA ASN A 173 22.97 16.67 -8.56
C ASN A 173 22.05 17.80 -9.02
N CYS A 174 22.06 18.91 -8.29
CA CYS A 174 21.44 20.15 -8.75
C CYS A 174 22.50 21.04 -9.40
N THR A 175 22.49 21.06 -10.73
CA THR A 175 23.51 21.69 -11.59
C THR A 175 22.95 22.85 -12.39
N THR A 176 21.80 23.40 -12.02
CA THR A 176 21.17 24.52 -12.73
C THR A 176 20.73 25.59 -11.76
N SER A 177 20.83 26.85 -12.20
CA SER A 177 20.60 27.98 -11.31
C SER A 177 19.14 28.06 -10.87
N LYS A 178 18.91 28.11 -9.55
CA LYS A 178 17.59 28.33 -8.91
C LYS A 178 16.57 27.20 -9.07
N SER A 179 17.04 25.97 -9.19
CA SER A 179 16.15 24.80 -9.22
C SER A 179 15.56 24.52 -7.85
N THR A 180 14.25 24.29 -7.80
CA THR A 180 13.47 24.17 -6.56
C THR A 180 12.83 22.78 -6.48
N ILE A 181 12.99 22.09 -5.36
CA ILE A 181 12.17 20.96 -4.93
C ILE A 181 11.25 21.49 -3.84
N ASP A 182 9.96 21.54 -4.12
CA ASP A 182 8.93 21.92 -3.17
C ASP A 182 8.39 20.67 -2.45
N GLY A 183 9.20 20.14 -1.53
CA GLY A 183 8.99 18.91 -0.77
C GLY A 183 10.30 18.39 -0.15
N ASP A 184 10.26 17.16 0.37
CA ASP A 184 11.44 16.46 0.90
C ASP A 184 12.26 15.79 -0.23
N LEU A 185 13.57 15.67 -0.03
CA LEU A 185 14.49 14.97 -0.93
C LEU A 185 15.07 13.73 -0.25
N TRP A 186 14.81 12.55 -0.78
CA TRP A 186 15.29 11.26 -0.31
C TRP A 186 16.25 10.65 -1.33
N VAL A 187 17.49 10.37 -0.96
CA VAL A 187 18.50 9.75 -1.84
C VAL A 187 19.04 8.51 -1.17
N LEU A 188 18.54 7.35 -1.58
CA LEU A 188 18.62 6.10 -0.81
C LEU A 188 19.89 5.29 -1.07
N GLY A 189 20.59 5.51 -2.19
CA GLY A 189 21.85 4.81 -2.50
C GLY A 189 21.71 3.29 -2.74
N GLY A 190 20.53 2.82 -3.14
CA GLY A 190 20.21 1.40 -3.36
C GLY A 190 19.56 0.75 -2.14
N SER A 191 19.28 -0.56 -2.24
CA SER A 191 18.66 -1.33 -1.14
C SER A 191 19.53 -1.47 0.10
N ASP A 192 20.84 -1.24 -0.04
CA ASP A 192 21.82 -1.33 1.04
C ASP A 192 22.53 0.00 1.31
N GLY A 193 22.17 1.07 0.59
CA GLY A 193 22.78 2.39 0.70
C GLY A 193 24.19 2.52 0.09
N THR A 194 24.71 1.50 -0.60
CA THR A 194 26.11 1.49 -1.08
C THR A 194 26.31 2.00 -2.51
N ASN A 195 25.24 2.05 -3.31
CA ASN A 195 25.25 2.43 -4.72
C ASN A 195 24.93 3.92 -4.91
N GLY A 196 25.71 4.81 -4.28
CA GLY A 196 25.54 6.26 -4.38
C GLY A 196 24.97 6.86 -3.10
N GLY A 197 23.86 7.58 -3.20
CA GLY A 197 23.23 8.25 -2.06
C GLY A 197 23.69 9.69 -1.82
N ASN A 198 24.57 10.22 -2.68
CA ASN A 198 25.12 11.57 -2.48
C ASN A 198 24.18 12.65 -3.02
N VAL A 199 24.17 13.79 -2.34
CA VAL A 199 23.44 14.99 -2.73
C VAL A 199 24.44 16.11 -2.99
N THR A 200 24.41 16.70 -4.18
CA THR A 200 25.21 17.89 -4.52
C THR A 200 24.29 19.03 -4.89
N LEU A 201 24.32 20.10 -4.10
CA LEU A 201 23.68 21.38 -4.41
C LEU A 201 24.78 22.33 -4.88
N SER A 202 24.65 22.90 -6.08
CA SER A 202 25.78 23.63 -6.67
C SER A 202 25.43 24.90 -7.42
N GLN A 203 24.17 25.36 -7.43
CA GLN A 203 23.75 26.55 -8.19
C GLN A 203 22.54 27.30 -7.56
N GLY A 204 22.49 27.47 -6.24
CA GLY A 204 21.39 28.19 -5.60
C GLY A 204 20.10 27.36 -5.60
N CYS A 205 20.26 26.07 -5.35
CA CYS A 205 19.19 25.09 -5.34
C CYS A 205 18.35 25.25 -4.07
N THR A 206 17.03 25.12 -4.20
CA THR A 206 16.11 25.21 -3.07
C THR A 206 15.43 23.86 -2.86
N VAL A 207 15.44 23.36 -1.63
CA VAL A 207 14.60 22.26 -1.16
C VAL A 207 13.72 22.85 -0.06
N THR A 208 12.39 22.92 -0.23
CA THR A 208 11.52 23.54 0.79
C THR A 208 11.33 22.62 2.01
N GLY A 209 11.47 21.31 1.83
CA GLY A 209 11.49 20.31 2.89
C GLY A 209 12.89 19.98 3.41
N SER A 210 13.06 18.74 3.86
CA SER A 210 14.30 18.17 4.40
C SER A 210 15.04 17.33 3.35
N ILE A 211 16.33 17.10 3.59
CA ILE A 211 17.18 16.21 2.79
C ILE A 211 17.52 14.98 3.63
N TYR A 212 17.29 13.79 3.07
CA TYR A 212 17.62 12.50 3.64
C TYR A 212 18.55 11.76 2.66
N ALA A 213 19.85 11.69 2.99
CA ALA A 213 20.87 11.12 2.13
C ALA A 213 21.51 9.88 2.77
N ALA A 214 21.51 8.76 2.05
CA ALA A 214 22.29 7.57 2.39
C ALA A 214 23.80 7.81 2.25
N GLY A 215 24.20 8.77 1.42
CA GLY A 215 25.58 9.18 1.20
C GLY A 215 25.95 10.49 1.92
N SER A 216 26.81 11.26 1.28
CA SER A 216 27.22 12.60 1.74
C SER A 216 26.38 13.70 1.11
N VAL A 217 26.29 14.85 1.79
CA VAL A 217 25.63 16.07 1.27
C VAL A 217 26.67 17.17 1.07
N THR A 218 26.73 17.75 -0.13
CA THR A 218 27.66 18.81 -0.49
C THR A 218 26.93 20.07 -0.96
N PHE A 219 27.24 21.19 -0.32
CA PHE A 219 26.83 22.54 -0.73
C PHE A 219 28.01 23.23 -1.42
N GLY A 220 27.92 23.35 -2.74
CA GLY A 220 29.02 23.74 -3.61
C GLY A 220 29.03 25.20 -4.05
N GLN A 221 27.89 25.93 -4.01
CA GLN A 221 27.82 27.34 -4.44
C GLN A 221 26.81 28.18 -3.66
N THR A 222 26.81 29.50 -3.90
CA THR A 222 26.12 30.44 -3.02
C THR A 222 24.61 30.33 -3.13
N SER A 223 23.91 30.58 -2.02
CA SER A 223 22.44 30.68 -1.95
C SER A 223 21.65 29.37 -2.03
N ASP A 224 22.30 28.22 -1.87
CA ASP A 224 21.58 26.95 -1.68
C ASP A 224 20.73 27.01 -0.39
N THR A 225 19.48 26.58 -0.47
CA THR A 225 18.49 26.69 0.60
C THR A 225 17.83 25.34 0.88
N VAL A 226 17.74 24.96 2.16
CA VAL A 226 16.97 23.82 2.66
C VAL A 226 15.99 24.34 3.72
N GLY A 227 14.70 24.17 3.52
CA GLY A 227 13.68 24.68 4.41
C GLY A 227 13.57 23.90 5.71
N GLY A 228 13.83 22.58 5.66
CA GLY A 228 13.88 21.66 6.79
C GLY A 228 15.31 21.32 7.25
N SER A 229 15.53 20.05 7.59
CA SER A 229 16.81 19.54 8.08
C SER A 229 17.63 18.86 6.98
N VAL A 230 18.94 18.76 7.18
CA VAL A 230 19.84 17.92 6.38
C VAL A 230 20.28 16.74 7.22
N ILE A 231 19.90 15.54 6.79
CA ILE A 231 20.21 14.27 7.47
C ILE A 231 21.00 13.40 6.50
N ALA A 232 22.27 13.14 6.82
CA ALA A 232 23.19 12.38 5.97
C ALA A 232 23.81 11.22 6.75
N ALA A 233 23.87 10.03 6.16
CA ALA A 233 24.55 8.90 6.81
C ALA A 233 26.08 9.10 6.85
N HIS A 234 26.64 9.84 5.89
CA HIS A 234 28.06 10.17 5.82
C HIS A 234 28.31 11.67 6.11
N ASP A 235 29.21 12.30 5.34
CA ASP A 235 29.71 13.64 5.62
C ASP A 235 28.75 14.72 5.10
N VAL A 236 28.76 15.87 5.75
CA VAL A 236 28.17 17.10 5.22
C VAL A 236 29.26 18.12 4.98
N THR A 237 29.44 18.53 3.72
CA THR A 237 30.46 19.51 3.33
C THR A 237 29.81 20.78 2.81
N ILE A 238 30.16 21.91 3.40
CA ILE A 238 29.68 23.23 2.99
C ILE A 238 30.89 24.08 2.60
N SER A 239 31.06 24.31 1.30
CA SER A 239 32.19 25.05 0.73
C SER A 239 31.80 26.45 0.24
N THR A 240 30.63 26.94 0.65
CA THR A 240 29.98 28.10 0.05
C THR A 240 29.39 29.08 1.07
N ASN A 241 29.09 30.30 0.61
CA ASN A 241 28.50 31.41 1.36
C ASN A 241 26.99 31.55 1.14
N GLY A 242 26.31 32.15 2.10
CA GLY A 242 24.90 32.54 1.97
C GLY A 242 23.93 31.36 1.87
N PHE A 243 24.34 30.16 2.28
CA PHE A 243 23.44 29.02 2.39
C PHE A 243 22.48 29.21 3.58
N THR A 244 21.30 28.58 3.49
CA THR A 244 20.29 28.66 4.54
C THR A 244 19.69 27.28 4.80
N ILE A 245 19.64 26.84 6.06
CA ILE A 245 19.02 25.59 6.51
C ILE A 245 18.01 25.90 7.62
N GLY A 246 16.77 25.43 7.49
CA GLY A 246 15.73 25.60 8.50
C GLY A 246 14.99 26.95 8.47
N ALA A 247 14.94 27.65 7.33
CA ALA A 247 14.36 29.00 7.27
C ALA A 247 12.98 29.12 6.60
N ALA A 248 12.45 28.04 6.02
CA ALA A 248 11.17 28.11 5.32
C ALA A 248 9.98 28.25 6.29
N ASP A 249 10.07 27.65 7.47
CA ASP A 249 9.07 27.76 8.53
C ASP A 249 9.74 28.11 9.86
N PRO A 250 9.44 29.28 10.47
CA PRO A 250 10.02 29.66 11.76
C PRO A 250 9.63 28.71 12.92
N ALA A 251 8.62 27.86 12.75
CA ALA A 251 8.27 26.80 13.70
C ALA A 251 9.18 25.55 13.55
N VAL A 252 9.77 25.34 12.37
CA VAL A 252 10.65 24.19 12.08
C VAL A 252 12.10 24.62 12.22
N LYS A 253 12.74 24.21 13.31
CA LYS A 253 14.17 24.46 13.55
C LYS A 253 15.02 23.45 12.79
N GLY A 254 15.13 23.60 11.47
CA GLY A 254 15.94 22.73 10.62
C GLY A 254 17.42 22.74 11.00
N GLY A 255 18.01 21.56 11.17
CA GLY A 255 19.41 21.37 11.59
C GLY A 255 20.23 20.51 10.62
N ILE A 256 21.48 20.20 10.98
CA ILE A 256 22.34 19.26 10.27
C ILE A 256 22.65 18.07 11.18
N HIS A 257 22.37 16.87 10.68
CA HIS A 257 22.68 15.60 11.35
C HIS A 257 23.49 14.74 10.38
N ALA A 258 24.78 14.55 10.67
CA ALA A 258 25.69 13.77 9.84
C ALA A 258 26.23 12.57 10.64
N GLY A 259 26.15 11.37 10.08
CA GLY A 259 26.83 10.20 10.64
C GLY A 259 28.35 10.33 10.55
N GLY A 260 28.85 11.06 9.55
CA GLY A 260 30.26 11.40 9.36
C GLY A 260 30.65 12.77 9.92
N ALA A 261 31.65 13.40 9.29
CA ALA A 261 32.13 14.73 9.63
C ALA A 261 31.23 15.83 9.05
N ILE A 262 31.24 16.99 9.70
CA ILE A 262 30.66 18.23 9.18
C ILE A 262 31.79 19.24 8.95
N ASN A 263 32.03 19.57 7.68
CA ASN A 263 33.17 20.37 7.24
C ASN A 263 32.72 21.67 6.58
N PHE A 264 33.09 22.79 7.18
CA PHE A 264 32.95 24.12 6.60
C PHE A 264 34.30 24.56 6.03
N THR A 265 34.57 24.24 4.76
CA THR A 265 35.89 24.43 4.16
C THR A 265 36.14 25.84 3.66
N ASN A 266 35.10 26.54 3.19
CA ASN A 266 35.19 27.91 2.67
C ASN A 266 33.94 28.76 3.00
N ALA A 267 33.03 28.23 3.81
CA ALA A 267 31.84 28.95 4.23
C ALA A 267 32.21 30.06 5.22
N LYS A 268 31.96 31.32 4.84
CA LYS A 268 32.16 32.54 5.65
C LYS A 268 30.86 33.23 6.01
N SER A 269 29.74 32.75 5.52
CA SER A 269 28.39 33.24 5.84
C SER A 269 27.37 32.15 5.56
N GLY A 270 26.32 32.10 6.37
CA GLY A 270 25.20 31.17 6.23
C GLY A 270 24.44 31.03 7.54
N THR A 271 23.25 30.44 7.47
CA THR A 271 22.39 30.28 8.65
C THR A 271 21.90 28.85 8.75
N ILE A 272 21.97 28.28 9.96
CA ILE A 272 21.38 27.00 10.34
C ILE A 272 20.47 27.29 11.54
N ALA A 273 19.16 27.09 11.40
CA ALA A 273 18.21 27.44 12.45
C ALA A 273 18.29 26.52 13.68
N GLY A 274 18.58 25.24 13.45
CA GLY A 274 18.61 24.17 14.47
C GLY A 274 20.01 23.77 14.92
N ASP A 275 20.09 22.54 15.43
CA ASP A 275 21.33 21.92 15.91
C ASP A 275 22.23 21.44 14.77
N VAL A 276 23.53 21.34 15.03
CA VAL A 276 24.55 20.74 14.14
C VAL A 276 25.23 19.59 14.89
N LEU A 277 24.92 18.37 14.49
CA LEU A 277 25.38 17.14 15.13
C LEU A 277 26.19 16.30 14.14
N ALA A 278 27.50 16.17 14.40
CA ALA A 278 28.39 15.29 13.64
C ALA A 278 28.76 14.05 14.45
N GLY A 279 28.64 12.86 13.86
CA GLY A 279 29.20 11.62 14.40
C GLY A 279 30.74 11.61 14.34
N GLY A 280 31.30 12.29 13.34
CA GLY A 280 32.73 12.54 13.18
C GLY A 280 33.17 13.92 13.70
N THR A 281 34.18 14.50 13.06
CA THR A 281 34.67 15.83 13.41
C THR A 281 33.70 16.93 12.97
N TYR A 282 33.52 17.95 13.81
CA TYR A 282 32.88 19.20 13.42
C TYR A 282 33.94 20.30 13.32
N THR A 283 34.03 20.94 12.16
CA THR A 283 34.94 22.07 11.94
C THR A 283 34.14 23.37 12.01
N ALA A 284 34.28 24.15 13.09
CA ALA A 284 33.57 25.42 13.21
C ALA A 284 33.97 26.42 12.11
N SER A 285 33.01 27.20 11.63
CA SER A 285 33.27 28.39 10.80
C SER A 285 32.85 29.66 11.54
N ALA A 286 33.75 30.64 11.60
CA ALA A 286 33.56 31.91 12.30
C ALA A 286 32.45 32.81 11.71
N GLY A 287 31.91 32.47 10.53
CA GLY A 287 30.89 33.27 9.85
C GLY A 287 29.53 32.58 9.69
N VAL A 288 29.40 31.33 10.11
CA VAL A 288 28.13 30.60 10.04
C VAL A 288 27.35 30.81 11.33
N THR A 289 26.10 31.27 11.21
CA THR A 289 25.20 31.41 12.36
C THR A 289 24.47 30.10 12.60
N ILE A 290 24.62 29.54 13.80
CA ILE A 290 23.93 28.34 14.24
C ILE A 290 22.98 28.75 15.36
N GLY A 291 21.68 28.57 15.15
CA GLY A 291 20.63 28.91 16.11
C GLY A 291 20.54 27.92 17.28
N GLY A 292 20.94 26.67 17.06
CA GLY A 292 21.06 25.62 18.07
C GLY A 292 22.48 25.44 18.60
N SER A 293 22.77 24.22 19.04
CA SER A 293 24.07 23.76 19.50
C SER A 293 24.87 23.10 18.37
N ALA A 294 26.20 23.19 18.42
CA ALA A 294 27.10 22.51 17.49
C ALA A 294 28.00 21.53 18.24
N LYS A 295 28.01 20.27 17.84
CA LYS A 295 28.81 19.20 18.48
C LYS A 295 29.39 18.26 17.43
N GLY A 296 30.65 17.87 17.64
CA GLY A 296 31.30 16.78 16.92
C GLY A 296 31.87 15.75 17.90
N GLY A 297 32.21 14.56 17.39
CA GLY A 297 32.78 13.47 18.18
C GLY A 297 31.84 12.92 19.25
N VAL A 298 30.53 13.18 19.11
CA VAL A 298 29.51 12.46 19.88
C VAL A 298 29.57 11.01 19.40
N ALA A 299 29.69 10.02 20.31
CA ALA A 299 29.72 8.60 19.93
C ALA A 299 28.64 8.36 18.87
N PRO A 300 28.97 7.74 17.71
CA PRO A 300 28.15 7.81 16.51
C PRO A 300 26.76 7.29 16.83
N SER A 301 25.84 8.20 17.11
CA SER A 301 24.43 7.91 16.98
C SER A 301 24.24 7.95 15.48
N PRO A 302 23.99 6.80 14.83
CA PRO A 302 23.75 6.79 13.38
C PRO A 302 22.69 7.83 13.06
N ALA A 303 22.81 8.51 11.92
CA ALA A 303 21.75 9.40 11.46
C ALA A 303 20.42 8.64 11.53
N VAL A 304 19.48 9.14 12.33
CA VAL A 304 18.18 8.49 12.51
C VAL A 304 17.25 9.02 11.43
N PHE A 305 16.91 8.15 10.50
CA PHE A 305 15.91 8.41 9.46
C PHE A 305 14.54 7.96 9.99
N SER A 306 13.53 8.82 9.89
CA SER A 306 12.15 8.48 10.22
C SER A 306 11.22 9.04 9.15
N PRO A 307 10.54 8.18 8.35
CA PRO A 307 10.70 6.72 8.24
C PRO A 307 12.15 6.29 7.88
N THR A 308 12.51 5.02 8.10
CA THR A 308 13.88 4.57 7.79
C THR A 308 14.10 4.56 6.28
N LEU A 309 15.35 4.71 5.82
CA LEU A 309 15.65 4.64 4.38
C LEU A 309 15.20 3.32 3.75
N GLN A 310 15.26 2.21 4.51
CA GLN A 310 14.77 0.91 4.06
C GLN A 310 13.25 0.89 3.90
N ASP A 311 12.52 1.52 4.82
CA ASP A 311 11.06 1.64 4.71
C ASP A 311 10.68 2.46 3.47
N VAL A 312 11.37 3.58 3.24
CA VAL A 312 11.17 4.42 2.04
C VAL A 312 11.54 3.65 0.77
N TYR A 313 12.63 2.86 0.80
CA TYR A 313 13.03 2.01 -0.32
C TYR A 313 11.98 0.95 -0.66
N ALA A 314 11.37 0.33 0.36
CA ALA A 314 10.31 -0.66 0.18
C ALA A 314 9.00 0.00 -0.28
N GLN A 315 8.69 1.20 0.19
CA GLN A 315 7.50 1.97 -0.19
C GLN A 315 7.60 2.49 -1.63
N SER A 316 8.79 2.88 -2.07
CA SER A 316 9.08 3.32 -3.43
C SER A 316 9.37 2.16 -4.40
N ALA A 317 8.95 0.93 -4.07
CA ALA A 317 9.08 -0.25 -4.92
C ALA A 317 8.57 0.00 -6.35
N TRP A 318 9.23 -0.59 -7.36
CA TRP A 318 8.68 -0.60 -8.72
C TRP A 318 7.35 -1.38 -8.68
N VAL A 319 6.32 -0.82 -9.31
CA VAL A 319 5.00 -1.45 -9.37
C VAL A 319 4.87 -2.12 -10.72
N ASP A 320 4.85 -3.44 -10.74
CA ASP A 320 4.70 -4.21 -11.97
C ASP A 320 3.30 -3.98 -12.58
N LEU A 321 3.19 -2.99 -13.47
CA LEU A 321 1.95 -2.71 -14.20
C LEU A 321 1.88 -3.55 -15.47
N SER A 322 0.93 -4.48 -15.47
CA SER A 322 0.65 -5.34 -16.62
C SER A 322 -0.18 -4.63 -17.69
N THR A 323 0.05 -5.01 -18.94
CA THR A 323 -0.82 -4.70 -20.09
C THR A 323 -2.01 -5.64 -20.22
N ALA A 324 -2.19 -6.58 -19.29
CA ALA A 324 -3.40 -7.36 -19.19
C ALA A 324 -4.59 -6.47 -18.84
N ARG A 325 -5.75 -6.68 -19.48
CA ARG A 325 -6.97 -5.89 -19.25
C ARG A 325 -7.63 -6.18 -17.90
N ALA A 326 -7.54 -7.41 -17.41
CA ALA A 326 -8.30 -7.88 -16.25
C ALA A 326 -8.06 -7.07 -14.96
N PRO A 327 -6.81 -6.71 -14.59
CA PRO A 327 -6.54 -5.94 -13.37
C PRO A 327 -7.15 -4.53 -13.34
N TRP A 328 -7.41 -3.93 -14.51
CA TRP A 328 -8.01 -2.59 -14.62
C TRP A 328 -9.52 -2.59 -14.36
N GLY A 329 -10.12 -3.78 -14.20
CA GLY A 329 -11.50 -3.94 -13.76
C GLY A 329 -12.53 -4.02 -14.89
N SER A 330 -13.72 -4.48 -14.52
CA SER A 330 -14.85 -4.68 -15.44
C SER A 330 -15.56 -3.37 -15.83
N GLY A 331 -15.26 -2.24 -15.17
CA GLY A 331 -15.83 -0.91 -15.46
C GLY A 331 -15.25 -0.21 -16.70
N VAL A 332 -14.22 -0.79 -17.31
CA VAL A 332 -13.50 -0.21 -18.46
C VAL A 332 -14.17 -0.59 -19.78
N ASP A 333 -14.38 0.41 -20.63
CA ASP A 333 -14.76 0.25 -22.03
C ASP A 333 -13.50 0.17 -22.91
N TRP A 334 -13.13 -1.04 -23.30
CA TRP A 334 -11.91 -1.29 -24.08
C TRP A 334 -12.12 -1.02 -25.57
N ARG A 335 -11.29 -0.15 -26.12
CA ARG A 335 -11.31 0.29 -27.51
C ARG A 335 -9.97 -0.02 -28.16
N THR A 336 -10.04 -0.52 -29.39
CA THR A 336 -8.86 -0.76 -30.20
C THR A 336 -8.67 0.42 -31.15
N PRO A 337 -7.56 1.16 -31.06
CA PRO A 337 -7.20 2.20 -32.02
C PRO A 337 -7.09 1.62 -33.44
N SER A 338 -7.37 2.44 -34.45
CA SER A 338 -7.35 1.99 -35.87
C SER A 338 -5.95 1.60 -36.37
N SER A 339 -4.90 2.05 -35.68
CA SER A 339 -3.49 1.84 -36.03
C SER A 339 -2.62 2.06 -34.78
N CYS A 340 -1.39 1.53 -34.81
CA CYS A 340 -0.39 1.76 -33.76
C CYS A 340 0.04 3.23 -33.66
N THR A 341 -0.14 3.98 -34.74
CA THR A 341 0.06 5.44 -34.80
C THR A 341 -1.30 6.06 -35.07
N ALA A 342 -2.01 6.53 -34.04
CA ALA A 342 -3.37 7.05 -34.19
C ALA A 342 -3.60 8.27 -33.32
N ASP A 343 -4.39 9.21 -33.85
CA ASP A 343 -5.01 10.25 -33.02
C ASP A 343 -6.30 9.70 -32.41
N VAL A 344 -6.29 9.53 -31.10
CA VAL A 344 -7.35 8.86 -30.34
C VAL A 344 -8.36 9.84 -29.74
N THR A 345 -8.29 11.14 -30.07
CA THR A 345 -9.16 12.18 -29.46
C THR A 345 -10.64 11.84 -29.59
N ALA A 346 -11.08 11.41 -30.78
CA ALA A 346 -12.47 11.06 -31.02
C ALA A 346 -12.91 9.83 -30.20
N LEU A 347 -12.00 8.87 -30.00
CA LEU A 347 -12.25 7.74 -29.11
C LEU A 347 -12.40 8.25 -27.68
N LEU A 348 -11.55 9.15 -27.18
CA LEU A 348 -11.65 9.62 -25.79
C LEU A 348 -12.87 10.51 -25.51
N GLN A 349 -13.41 11.17 -26.53
CA GLN A 349 -14.60 12.02 -26.39
C GLN A 349 -15.92 11.25 -26.49
N THR A 350 -15.90 10.04 -27.05
CA THR A 350 -17.11 9.22 -27.19
C THR A 350 -17.47 8.62 -25.82
N PRO A 351 -18.71 8.80 -25.31
CA PRO A 351 -19.12 8.21 -24.04
C PRO A 351 -18.83 6.70 -23.97
N PRO A 352 -18.43 6.17 -22.81
CA PRO A 352 -18.23 4.73 -22.62
C PRO A 352 -19.56 3.98 -22.82
N ALA A 353 -19.47 2.71 -23.22
CA ALA A 353 -20.63 1.84 -23.35
C ALA A 353 -21.47 1.78 -22.05
N ALA A 354 -22.76 1.43 -22.16
CA ALA A 354 -23.64 1.36 -21.01
C ALA A 354 -23.08 0.45 -19.89
N GLY A 355 -23.08 0.94 -18.66
CA GLY A 355 -22.53 0.23 -17.49
C GLY A 355 -21.01 0.36 -17.34
N LYS A 356 -20.33 1.09 -18.22
CA LYS A 356 -18.90 1.43 -18.13
C LYS A 356 -18.73 2.89 -17.73
N THR A 357 -17.68 3.18 -16.98
CA THR A 357 -17.39 4.53 -16.44
C THR A 357 -16.03 5.06 -16.87
N GLN A 358 -15.18 4.19 -17.43
CA GLN A 358 -13.79 4.46 -17.79
C GLN A 358 -13.53 4.01 -19.23
N ILE A 359 -12.47 4.55 -19.84
CA ILE A 359 -12.03 4.19 -21.19
C ILE A 359 -10.69 3.45 -21.11
N GLY A 360 -10.54 2.37 -21.86
CA GLY A 360 -9.29 1.67 -22.05
C GLY A 360 -8.89 1.67 -23.51
N LEU A 361 -7.67 2.10 -23.83
CA LEU A 361 -7.08 1.96 -25.16
C LEU A 361 -6.05 0.84 -25.14
N ASP A 362 -6.27 -0.19 -25.94
CA ASP A 362 -5.41 -1.37 -25.96
C ASP A 362 -4.61 -1.46 -27.27
N TYR A 363 -3.30 -1.23 -27.16
CA TYR A 363 -2.32 -1.39 -28.24
C TYR A 363 -1.54 -2.71 -28.15
N SER A 364 -1.96 -3.70 -27.34
CA SER A 364 -1.25 -4.98 -27.17
C SER A 364 -1.02 -5.76 -28.47
N ALA A 365 -1.80 -5.49 -29.52
CA ALA A 365 -1.60 -6.07 -30.86
C ALA A 365 -0.48 -5.41 -31.67
N CYS A 366 0.07 -4.29 -31.22
CA CYS A 366 1.13 -3.57 -31.91
C CYS A 366 2.50 -4.21 -31.66
N SER A 367 3.23 -4.47 -32.73
CA SER A 367 4.61 -4.98 -32.70
C SER A 367 5.64 -3.93 -33.12
N SER A 368 5.20 -2.71 -33.42
CA SER A 368 6.02 -1.58 -33.82
C SER A 368 5.74 -0.38 -32.93
N ALA A 369 6.51 0.71 -33.11
CA ALA A 369 6.35 1.95 -32.36
C ALA A 369 4.87 2.40 -32.30
N VAL A 370 4.39 2.59 -31.07
CA VAL A 370 3.08 3.13 -30.78
C VAL A 370 3.18 4.64 -30.57
N VAL A 371 2.35 5.38 -31.30
CA VAL A 371 2.18 6.83 -31.09
C VAL A 371 0.75 7.07 -30.66
N VAL A 372 0.61 7.53 -29.42
CA VAL A 372 -0.67 7.91 -28.81
C VAL A 372 -0.81 9.41 -28.94
N ALA A 373 -1.51 9.86 -29.98
CA ALA A 373 -1.77 11.28 -30.17
C ALA A 373 -3.14 11.65 -29.60
N ILE A 374 -3.18 12.62 -28.68
CA ILE A 374 -4.41 13.28 -28.26
C ILE A 374 -4.32 14.72 -28.76
N ASN A 375 -5.14 15.01 -29.77
CA ASN A 375 -5.10 16.20 -30.59
C ASN A 375 -3.72 16.41 -31.24
N GLY A 376 -3.35 15.47 -32.11
CA GLY A 376 -2.01 15.36 -32.66
C GLY A 376 -1.53 16.57 -33.49
N PRO A 377 -0.25 16.58 -33.88
CA PRO A 377 0.37 17.69 -34.62
C PRO A 377 -0.40 18.02 -35.91
N GLY A 378 -0.70 19.30 -36.13
CA GLY A 378 -1.40 19.78 -37.34
C GLY A 378 -2.92 19.91 -37.20
N LYS A 379 -3.52 19.50 -36.07
CA LYS A 379 -4.90 19.88 -35.74
C LYS A 379 -4.93 21.26 -35.07
N LYS A 380 -6.01 22.02 -35.30
CA LYS A 380 -6.13 23.38 -34.76
C LYS A 380 -5.99 23.34 -33.24
N PRO A 381 -5.19 24.25 -32.63
CA PRO A 381 -5.18 24.40 -31.18
C PRO A 381 -6.60 24.74 -30.72
N GLY A 382 -7.19 23.83 -29.96
CA GLY A 382 -8.53 23.96 -29.42
C GLY A 382 -8.59 23.25 -28.08
N ASN A 383 -9.47 23.72 -27.20
CA ASN A 383 -9.77 23.04 -25.96
C ASN A 383 -10.60 21.81 -26.28
N TYR A 384 -10.17 20.65 -25.79
CA TYR A 384 -10.97 19.43 -25.87
C TYR A 384 -11.15 18.87 -24.48
N VAL A 385 -12.38 18.45 -24.23
CA VAL A 385 -12.84 17.99 -22.93
C VAL A 385 -12.66 16.48 -22.85
N LEU A 386 -11.91 16.03 -21.86
CA LEU A 386 -11.73 14.62 -21.50
C LEU A 386 -12.62 14.35 -20.29
N ASN A 387 -13.69 13.58 -20.46
CA ASN A 387 -14.69 13.39 -19.40
C ASN A 387 -14.48 12.12 -18.57
N TYR A 388 -13.58 11.25 -18.99
CA TYR A 388 -13.47 9.90 -18.46
C TYR A 388 -12.02 9.57 -18.14
N ASP A 389 -11.80 8.95 -16.99
CA ASP A 389 -10.51 8.37 -16.67
C ASP A 389 -10.15 7.34 -17.74
N THR A 390 -8.93 7.41 -18.22
CA THR A 390 -8.48 6.64 -19.38
C THR A 390 -7.18 5.94 -19.05
N VAL A 391 -7.11 4.65 -19.38
CA VAL A 391 -5.85 3.90 -19.41
C VAL A 391 -5.46 3.55 -20.84
N VAL A 392 -4.19 3.70 -21.16
CA VAL A 392 -3.58 3.33 -22.45
C VAL A 392 -2.52 2.28 -22.19
N LEU A 393 -2.68 1.11 -22.80
CA LEU A 393 -1.78 -0.03 -22.63
C LEU A 393 -0.96 -0.25 -23.89
N VAL A 394 0.36 -0.14 -23.77
CA VAL A 394 1.35 -0.36 -24.85
C VAL A 394 2.20 -1.58 -24.49
N PRO A 395 2.35 -2.57 -25.39
CA PRO A 395 3.09 -3.80 -25.08
C PRO A 395 4.60 -3.55 -24.96
N ALA A 396 5.28 -4.33 -24.11
CA ALA A 396 6.72 -4.27 -23.85
C ALA A 396 7.64 -4.42 -25.09
N ALA A 397 7.10 -4.94 -26.19
CA ALA A 397 7.83 -5.16 -27.44
C ALA A 397 7.80 -3.94 -28.38
N ALA A 398 7.08 -2.87 -28.03
CA ALA A 398 6.89 -1.66 -28.83
C ALA A 398 7.37 -0.42 -28.06
N SER A 399 7.85 0.62 -28.74
CA SER A 399 8.10 1.90 -28.08
C SER A 399 6.80 2.67 -27.89
N MET A 400 6.72 3.51 -26.86
CA MET A 400 5.58 4.39 -26.58
C MET A 400 5.94 5.86 -26.77
N ASP A 401 5.30 6.55 -27.70
CA ASP A 401 5.39 8.02 -27.85
C ASP A 401 4.02 8.66 -27.61
N VAL A 402 3.91 9.46 -26.56
CA VAL A 402 2.67 10.15 -26.17
C VAL A 402 2.73 11.59 -26.61
N VAL A 403 1.78 12.01 -27.45
CA VAL A 403 1.71 13.39 -27.96
C VAL A 403 0.39 14.03 -27.56
N LEU A 404 0.44 14.95 -26.61
CA LEU A 404 -0.68 15.78 -26.19
C LEU A 404 -0.54 17.16 -26.87
N GLY A 405 -1.46 17.51 -27.76
CA GLY A 405 -1.50 18.82 -28.42
C GLY A 405 -2.64 19.72 -27.94
N GLY A 406 -2.66 21.00 -28.28
CA GLY A 406 -3.73 21.92 -27.83
C GLY A 406 -3.76 22.13 -26.31
N SER A 407 -4.96 22.17 -25.71
CA SER A 407 -5.14 22.36 -24.27
C SER A 407 -6.12 21.29 -23.72
N PRO A 408 -5.67 20.03 -23.52
CA PRO A 408 -6.50 18.98 -22.94
C PRO A 408 -6.94 19.38 -21.54
N GLY A 409 -8.20 19.16 -21.21
CA GLY A 409 -8.69 19.37 -19.85
C GLY A 409 -9.96 18.58 -19.57
N PRO A 410 -10.28 18.36 -18.29
CA PRO A 410 -11.56 17.80 -17.91
C PRO A 410 -12.71 18.79 -18.17
N ALA A 411 -13.95 18.33 -18.01
CA ALA A 411 -15.06 19.25 -17.91
C ALA A 411 -14.85 20.18 -16.70
N ALA A 412 -15.37 21.41 -16.78
CA ALA A 412 -15.23 22.36 -15.70
C ALA A 412 -15.76 21.77 -14.37
N GLY A 413 -14.93 21.79 -13.34
CA GLY A 413 -15.27 21.25 -12.02
C GLY A 413 -15.10 19.74 -11.86
N THR A 414 -14.68 19.01 -12.89
CA THR A 414 -14.34 17.58 -12.78
C THR A 414 -12.83 17.37 -12.75
N LYS A 415 -12.41 16.18 -12.30
CA LYS A 415 -11.03 15.70 -12.41
C LYS A 415 -11.01 14.52 -13.35
N THR A 416 -9.94 14.40 -14.12
CA THR A 416 -9.74 13.29 -15.06
C THR A 416 -8.29 12.85 -15.03
N GLN A 417 -8.09 11.54 -15.09
CA GLN A 417 -6.79 10.90 -15.00
C GLN A 417 -6.50 10.14 -16.29
N LEU A 418 -5.32 10.37 -16.87
CA LEU A 418 -4.81 9.60 -18.00
C LEU A 418 -3.63 8.76 -17.56
N PHE A 419 -3.69 7.45 -17.79
CA PHE A 419 -2.63 6.51 -17.48
C PHE A 419 -2.02 6.00 -18.78
N PHE A 420 -0.75 6.28 -19.02
CA PHE A 420 0.01 5.75 -20.16
C PHE A 420 0.96 4.68 -19.64
N ILE A 421 0.70 3.42 -19.98
CA ILE A 421 1.39 2.26 -19.44
C ILE A 421 2.13 1.56 -20.58
N HIS A 422 3.44 1.69 -20.61
CA HIS A 422 4.29 0.80 -21.38
C HIS A 422 4.61 -0.42 -20.50
N GLY A 423 4.11 -1.59 -20.94
CA GLY A 423 4.21 -2.84 -20.20
C GLY A 423 5.64 -3.24 -19.90
N ASP A 424 5.83 -3.77 -18.69
CA ASP A 424 7.04 -4.47 -18.29
C ASP A 424 7.01 -5.90 -18.86
N PRO A 425 8.03 -6.37 -19.59
CA PRO A 425 8.08 -7.74 -20.08
C PRO A 425 8.23 -8.76 -18.95
N THR A 426 8.66 -8.34 -17.76
CA THR A 426 8.89 -9.20 -16.61
C THR A 426 8.10 -8.75 -15.39
N VAL A 427 7.82 -9.68 -14.48
CA VAL A 427 7.18 -9.39 -13.19
C VAL A 427 8.19 -9.75 -12.12
N ASN A 428 9.17 -8.88 -11.92
CA ASN A 428 10.31 -9.10 -11.03
C ASN A 428 10.54 -7.92 -10.06
N ALA A 429 9.57 -7.00 -9.94
CA ALA A 429 9.67 -5.78 -9.16
C ALA A 429 10.88 -4.88 -9.51
N GLN A 430 11.33 -4.95 -10.77
CA GLN A 430 12.34 -4.08 -11.35
C GLN A 430 11.89 -3.68 -12.76
N PRO A 431 12.15 -2.44 -13.20
CA PRO A 431 11.87 -2.06 -14.57
C PRO A 431 12.75 -2.88 -15.52
N ASP A 432 12.14 -3.71 -16.36
CA ASP A 432 12.83 -4.38 -17.46
C ASP A 432 12.37 -3.82 -18.81
N CYS A 433 13.28 -3.77 -19.77
CA CYS A 433 12.98 -3.38 -21.14
C CYS A 433 13.39 -4.48 -22.09
N SER A 434 12.49 -4.85 -23.00
CA SER A 434 12.86 -5.83 -24.02
C SER A 434 14.03 -5.29 -24.86
N THR A 435 14.97 -6.17 -25.19
CA THR A 435 16.23 -5.81 -25.88
C THR A 435 16.03 -5.12 -27.23
N ASN A 436 14.82 -5.19 -27.81
CA ASN A 436 14.49 -4.67 -29.13
C ASN A 436 14.10 -3.19 -29.13
N VAL A 437 13.70 -2.61 -27.99
CA VAL A 437 13.23 -1.21 -27.93
C VAL A 437 14.28 -0.22 -27.42
N GLY A 438 15.30 -0.72 -26.71
CA GLY A 438 16.35 0.08 -26.10
C GLY A 438 15.84 0.99 -24.97
N TRP A 439 16.72 1.36 -24.04
CA TRP A 439 16.38 2.16 -22.84
C TRP A 439 16.00 3.63 -23.11
N ALA A 440 15.82 4.04 -24.35
CA ALA A 440 15.54 5.42 -24.76
C ALA A 440 14.42 5.51 -25.81
N GLY A 441 13.63 4.44 -25.97
CA GLY A 441 12.62 4.32 -27.01
C GLY A 441 11.39 5.21 -26.79
N ASP A 442 11.04 5.47 -25.52
CA ASP A 442 9.79 6.14 -25.19
C ASP A 442 9.90 7.66 -25.18
N GLY A 443 8.77 8.30 -25.47
CA GLY A 443 8.66 9.74 -25.48
C GLY A 443 7.34 10.27 -24.93
N ILE A 444 7.42 11.51 -24.46
CA ILE A 444 6.26 12.30 -24.07
C ILE A 444 6.41 13.73 -24.57
N SER A 445 5.35 14.23 -25.18
CA SER A 445 5.17 15.63 -25.54
C SER A 445 3.89 16.15 -24.92
N VAL A 446 4.03 17.13 -24.03
CA VAL A 446 2.92 17.81 -23.38
C VAL A 446 2.81 19.25 -23.91
N PRO A 447 1.60 19.83 -24.00
CA PRO A 447 1.44 21.20 -24.47
C PRO A 447 1.77 22.20 -23.35
N SER A 448 2.01 23.46 -23.73
CA SER A 448 2.36 24.54 -22.78
C SER A 448 1.25 24.90 -21.79
N THR A 449 0.02 24.47 -22.07
CA THR A 449 -1.12 24.66 -21.21
C THR A 449 -1.89 23.36 -21.09
N MET A 450 -2.04 22.88 -19.86
CA MET A 450 -2.97 21.80 -19.53
C MET A 450 -4.16 22.39 -18.77
N GLY A 451 -5.35 21.86 -19.02
CA GLY A 451 -6.54 22.21 -18.27
C GLY A 451 -6.40 21.78 -16.82
N SER A 452 -6.80 22.65 -15.90
CA SER A 452 -6.82 22.35 -14.46
C SER A 452 -7.66 21.10 -14.18
N GLY A 453 -7.13 20.18 -13.37
CA GLY A 453 -7.83 18.95 -12.99
C GLY A 453 -7.54 17.75 -13.90
N LEU A 454 -6.70 17.91 -14.93
CA LEU A 454 -6.11 16.78 -15.66
C LEU A 454 -4.85 16.31 -14.96
N ASN A 455 -4.83 15.04 -14.55
CA ASN A 455 -3.64 14.39 -14.01
C ASN A 455 -3.15 13.32 -14.99
N LEU A 456 -1.85 13.27 -15.24
CA LEU A 456 -1.21 12.31 -16.14
C LEU A 456 -0.32 11.37 -15.37
N MET A 457 -0.46 10.07 -15.58
CA MET A 457 0.52 9.06 -15.17
C MET A 457 1.25 8.57 -16.40
N PHE A 458 2.57 8.72 -16.44
CA PHE A 458 3.41 8.12 -17.46
C PHE A 458 4.23 7.01 -16.83
N TYR A 459 4.05 5.77 -17.27
CA TYR A 459 4.74 4.59 -16.77
C TYR A 459 5.50 3.92 -17.92
N SER A 460 6.82 3.81 -17.76
CA SER A 460 7.72 3.22 -18.75
C SER A 460 8.84 2.44 -18.08
N ALA A 461 8.79 1.10 -18.16
CA ALA A 461 9.89 0.25 -17.72
C ALA A 461 11.17 0.47 -18.56
N CYS A 462 11.00 0.91 -19.81
CA CYS A 462 12.10 1.18 -20.74
C CYS A 462 12.80 2.52 -20.54
N GLY A 463 12.32 3.39 -19.67
CA GLY A 463 12.86 4.74 -19.53
C GLY A 463 12.43 5.67 -20.65
N VAL A 464 12.64 6.98 -20.44
CA VAL A 464 12.17 8.03 -21.36
C VAL A 464 13.36 8.70 -22.02
N GLY A 465 13.50 8.48 -23.33
CA GLY A 465 14.59 9.04 -24.13
C GLY A 465 14.22 10.30 -24.90
N LYS A 466 12.93 10.58 -25.10
CA LYS A 466 12.45 11.71 -25.89
C LYS A 466 11.42 12.53 -25.12
N ILE A 467 11.85 13.67 -24.62
CA ILE A 467 10.94 14.66 -24.05
C ILE A 467 10.87 15.82 -25.04
N ALA A 468 9.69 16.08 -25.60
CA ALA A 468 9.47 17.17 -26.54
C ALA A 468 8.55 18.22 -25.93
N GLY A 469 8.98 19.49 -25.97
CA GLY A 469 8.29 20.58 -25.27
C GLY A 469 8.83 20.83 -23.86
N ASN A 470 10.17 20.84 -23.72
CA ASN A 470 11.01 21.01 -22.51
C ASN A 470 10.78 22.31 -21.71
N ALA A 471 9.62 22.95 -21.88
CA ALA A 471 9.20 24.18 -21.21
C ALA A 471 7.81 24.04 -20.54
N ASN A 472 7.14 22.89 -20.65
CA ASN A 472 5.71 22.79 -20.38
C ASN A 472 5.42 22.10 -19.02
N PRO A 473 4.44 22.59 -18.23
CA PRO A 473 4.14 22.00 -16.93
C PRO A 473 3.49 20.62 -17.08
N PHE A 474 4.01 19.65 -16.31
CA PHE A 474 3.41 18.33 -16.15
C PHE A 474 2.74 18.22 -14.78
N THR A 475 1.54 17.65 -14.72
CA THR A 475 0.82 17.43 -13.46
C THR A 475 0.34 15.99 -13.37
N GLY A 476 0.70 15.28 -12.29
CA GLY A 476 0.34 13.87 -12.08
C GLY A 476 1.48 13.03 -11.52
N GLN A 477 1.76 11.89 -12.15
CA GLN A 477 2.72 10.88 -11.71
C GLN A 477 3.64 10.43 -12.85
N PHE A 478 4.87 10.00 -12.54
CA PHE A 478 5.82 9.58 -13.56
C PHE A 478 6.73 8.43 -13.08
N TYR A 479 6.77 7.33 -13.81
CA TYR A 479 7.54 6.14 -13.46
C TYR A 479 8.38 5.75 -14.65
N ALA A 480 9.70 5.81 -14.50
CA ALA A 480 10.60 5.47 -15.58
C ALA A 480 11.74 4.59 -15.09
N GLY A 481 11.98 3.49 -15.80
CA GLY A 481 13.19 2.70 -15.66
C GLY A 481 14.44 3.52 -15.98
N GLY A 482 15.57 3.15 -15.35
CA GLY A 482 16.84 3.84 -15.50
C GLY A 482 17.59 3.44 -16.76
N ALA A 483 17.80 4.37 -17.70
CA ALA A 483 18.74 4.20 -18.82
C ALA A 483 20.21 4.50 -18.44
N GLY A 484 20.53 4.61 -17.15
CA GLY A 484 21.85 5.04 -16.65
C GLY A 484 22.14 6.55 -16.79
N GLN A 485 21.31 7.32 -17.49
CA GLN A 485 21.39 8.77 -17.67
C GLN A 485 19.97 9.36 -17.83
N THR A 486 19.09 9.24 -16.83
CA THR A 486 17.79 9.92 -16.85
C THR A 486 17.98 11.39 -16.50
N GLY A 487 18.35 12.19 -17.52
CA GLY A 487 18.14 13.62 -17.47
C GLY A 487 16.64 13.87 -17.56
N TRP A 488 15.97 14.11 -16.44
CA TRP A 488 14.64 14.71 -16.50
C TRP A 488 14.79 16.16 -17.00
N VAL A 489 14.25 16.46 -18.19
CA VAL A 489 14.38 17.76 -18.88
C VAL A 489 13.02 18.48 -19.02
N GLN A 490 12.04 18.22 -18.13
CA GLN A 490 10.84 19.07 -18.04
C GLN A 490 11.03 20.16 -16.99
N PRO A 491 10.54 21.40 -17.20
CA PRO A 491 10.91 22.52 -16.35
C PRO A 491 10.07 22.69 -15.09
N VAL A 492 8.86 22.10 -15.08
CA VAL A 492 7.89 22.19 -13.99
C VAL A 492 7.14 20.86 -13.93
N PHE A 493 7.39 20.10 -12.87
CA PHE A 493 6.61 18.91 -12.53
C PHE A 493 5.86 19.17 -11.22
N THR A 494 4.56 18.94 -11.23
CA THR A 494 3.72 18.99 -10.04
C THR A 494 3.15 17.61 -9.78
N CYS A 495 3.61 16.97 -8.72
CA CYS A 495 3.02 15.72 -8.30
C CYS A 495 1.54 15.93 -7.94
N GLN A 496 0.66 15.05 -8.40
CA GLN A 496 -0.72 14.97 -7.92
C GLN A 496 -1.09 13.52 -7.60
N PRO A 497 -1.80 13.27 -6.49
CA PRO A 497 -2.29 11.92 -6.21
C PRO A 497 -3.15 11.40 -7.37
N MET A 498 -2.94 10.13 -7.70
CA MET A 498 -3.66 9.45 -8.77
C MET A 498 -4.18 8.11 -8.28
N LYS A 499 -5.42 7.79 -8.64
CA LYS A 499 -6.07 6.54 -8.27
C LYS A 499 -6.88 6.00 -9.44
N TRP A 500 -6.82 4.68 -9.63
CA TRP A 500 -7.69 3.94 -10.53
C TRP A 500 -8.71 3.15 -9.71
N GLU A 501 -9.93 3.68 -9.63
CA GLU A 501 -11.04 2.99 -8.97
C GLU A 501 -11.64 1.96 -9.92
N THR A 502 -11.67 0.69 -9.52
CA THR A 502 -12.44 -0.33 -10.25
C THR A 502 -13.92 -0.26 -9.88
N ALA A 503 -14.78 -0.88 -10.70
CA ALA A 503 -16.22 -1.00 -10.40
C ALA A 503 -16.51 -1.71 -9.06
N GLU A 504 -15.56 -2.49 -8.54
CA GLU A 504 -15.62 -3.19 -7.26
C GLU A 504 -15.14 -2.32 -6.09
N ALA A 505 -14.89 -1.03 -6.33
CA ALA A 505 -14.34 -0.08 -5.35
C ALA A 505 -13.01 -0.52 -4.72
N THR A 506 -12.27 -1.40 -5.41
CA THR A 506 -10.88 -1.71 -5.09
C THR A 506 -9.99 -0.85 -5.98
N SER A 507 -9.03 -0.16 -5.38
CA SER A 507 -8.06 0.63 -6.14
C SER A 507 -6.94 -0.29 -6.63
N PHE A 508 -6.86 -0.52 -7.94
CA PHE A 508 -5.74 -1.26 -8.54
C PHE A 508 -4.44 -0.44 -8.48
N ILE A 509 -4.59 0.88 -8.64
CA ILE A 509 -3.53 1.87 -8.49
C ILE A 509 -4.06 2.94 -7.54
N ASP A 510 -3.29 3.29 -6.52
CA ASP A 510 -3.53 4.47 -5.69
C ASP A 510 -2.17 4.97 -5.20
N ILE A 511 -1.83 6.17 -5.66
CA ILE A 511 -0.50 6.75 -5.67
C ILE A 511 -0.61 8.16 -5.08
N GLY A 512 0.16 8.44 -4.03
CA GLY A 512 0.28 9.79 -3.45
C GLY A 512 1.61 10.47 -3.77
N CYS A 513 1.82 11.68 -3.23
CA CYS A 513 2.94 12.57 -3.57
C CYS A 513 3.97 12.83 -2.48
N GLU A 514 3.73 12.32 -1.26
CA GLU A 514 4.56 12.64 -0.09
C GLU A 514 4.83 11.40 0.76
N VAL A 515 6.11 11.07 0.99
CA VAL A 515 6.62 9.93 1.78
C VAL A 515 6.29 10.07 3.27
N GLY A 516 5.81 11.23 3.69
CA GLY A 516 5.27 11.53 5.01
C GLY A 516 4.60 12.90 4.97
N LYS A 517 4.01 13.38 6.07
CA LYS A 517 3.60 14.79 6.11
C LYS A 517 4.84 15.67 6.01
N ALA A 518 4.94 16.48 4.97
CA ALA A 518 5.99 17.48 4.82
C ALA A 518 6.17 18.29 6.12
N GLY A 519 7.38 18.30 6.68
CA GLY A 519 7.76 19.13 7.83
C GLY A 519 7.17 18.75 9.19
N GLY A 520 6.44 17.64 9.32
CA GLY A 520 5.92 17.16 10.60
C GLY A 520 6.74 16.00 11.15
N SER A 521 7.18 16.06 12.41
CA SER A 521 7.64 14.90 13.18
C SER A 521 6.52 13.87 13.46
N GLY A 522 5.47 13.87 12.64
CA GLY A 522 4.35 12.94 12.71
C GLY A 522 4.70 11.72 11.89
N THR A 523 4.77 10.57 12.56
CA THR A 523 4.79 9.26 11.92
C THR A 523 3.76 9.21 10.79
N PRO A 524 4.11 8.67 9.61
CA PRO A 524 3.14 8.43 8.55
C PRO A 524 1.97 7.65 9.14
N SER A 525 0.73 8.04 8.79
CA SER A 525 -0.43 7.29 9.27
C SER A 525 -0.31 5.88 8.71
N PRO A 526 -0.20 4.84 9.57
CA PRO A 526 0.02 3.48 9.12
C PRO A 526 -1.13 3.04 8.21
N PRO A 527 -0.89 2.03 7.35
CA PRO A 527 -1.93 1.48 6.51
C PRO A 527 -3.19 1.22 7.30
N GLN A 528 -4.28 1.90 6.90
CA GLN A 528 -5.51 1.80 7.67
C GLN A 528 -6.06 0.40 7.47
N PRO A 529 -6.25 -0.35 8.55
CA PRO A 529 -6.73 -1.70 8.42
C PRO A 529 -8.20 -1.72 7.98
N GLN A 530 -8.52 -2.56 7.01
CA GLN A 530 -9.92 -2.90 6.75
C GLN A 530 -10.40 -3.98 7.73
N ILE A 531 -11.72 -4.15 7.79
CA ILE A 531 -12.35 -5.25 8.52
C ILE A 531 -11.87 -6.57 7.88
N PRO A 532 -11.31 -7.52 8.65
CA PRO A 532 -10.91 -8.82 8.14
C PRO A 532 -12.09 -9.61 7.58
N PHE A 533 -11.83 -10.37 6.51
CA PHE A 533 -12.80 -11.28 5.91
C PHE A 533 -12.47 -12.72 6.30
N LEU A 534 -13.48 -13.49 6.75
CA LEU A 534 -13.34 -14.91 7.03
C LEU A 534 -13.14 -15.67 5.71
N THR A 535 -12.05 -16.42 5.59
CA THR A 535 -11.72 -17.19 4.37
C THR A 535 -11.98 -18.67 4.51
N SER A 536 -11.81 -19.22 5.71
CA SER A 536 -12.14 -20.61 6.00
C SER A 536 -12.45 -20.84 7.48
N GLN A 537 -13.24 -21.86 7.75
CA GLN A 537 -13.52 -22.33 9.11
C GLN A 537 -13.59 -23.86 9.13
N ALA A 538 -13.00 -24.46 10.16
CA ALA A 538 -13.05 -25.89 10.43
C ALA A 538 -13.48 -26.15 11.89
N GLU A 539 -14.37 -27.13 12.07
CA GLU A 539 -14.81 -27.66 13.36
C GLU A 539 -14.10 -29.00 13.63
N GLN A 540 -13.62 -29.20 14.86
CA GLN A 540 -12.92 -30.41 15.33
C GLN A 540 -13.43 -30.87 16.68
#